data_AF-A0A158RYC5-F1
#
_entry.id   AF-A0A158RYC5-F1
#
_cell.length_a   1.000
_cell.length_b   1.000
_cell.length_c   1.000
_cell.angle_alpha   90.00
_cell.angle_beta   90.00
_cell.angle_gamma   90.00
#
_symmetry.space_group_name_H-M   'P 1'
#
loop_
_entity.id
_entity.type
_entity.pdbx_description
1 polymer ?
#
loop_
_entity_poly.entity_id
_entity_poly.type
_entity_poly.pdbx_seq_one_letter_code
_entity_poly.pdbx_strand_id
1 'polypeptide(L)' 'MTLDTYLKRDDAMSLTTLAAEMGVSKSRLSQLRDSTDWPPELALKAEEATCGEVSASHLSPIVARARQTGAAA' A
#
# COMPACT_ATOMS: atom_id res chain seq x y z
N MET A 1 -4.88 4.76 -6.56
CA MET A 1 -3.53 4.60 -7.14
C MET A 1 -2.92 3.30 -6.62
N THR A 2 -2.24 2.52 -7.47
CA THR A 2 -1.49 1.30 -7.07
C THR A 2 -0.07 1.65 -6.64
N LEU A 3 0.64 0.72 -5.98
CA LEU A 3 2.04 0.94 -5.59
C LEU A 3 2.94 1.17 -6.81
N ASP A 4 2.78 0.37 -7.88
CA ASP A 4 3.56 0.56 -9.11
C ASP A 4 3.40 1.95 -9.74
N THR A 5 2.19 2.51 -9.67
CA THR A 5 1.94 3.87 -10.17
C THR A 5 2.64 4.92 -9.31
N TYR A 6 2.61 4.76 -7.98
CA TYR A 6 3.31 5.63 -7.05
C TYR A 6 4.82 5.64 -7.32
N LEU A 7 5.44 4.46 -7.43
CA LEU A 7 6.88 4.31 -7.62
C LEU A 7 7.42 4.84 -8.95
N LYS A 8 6.56 5.14 -9.92
CA LYS A 8 6.94 5.76 -11.21
C LYS A 8 7.04 7.28 -11.15
N ARG A 9 6.59 7.91 -10.05
CA ARG A 9 6.70 9.35 -9.88
C ARG A 9 8.12 9.73 -9.51
N ASP A 10 8.58 10.87 -10.02
CA ASP A 10 9.92 11.38 -9.74
C ASP A 10 10.14 11.76 -8.27
N ASP A 11 9.06 12.07 -7.54
CA ASP A 11 9.05 12.45 -6.13
C ASP A 11 8.73 11.29 -5.16
N ALA A 12 8.47 10.09 -5.69
CA ALA A 12 8.11 8.96 -4.85
C ALA A 12 9.32 8.37 -4.10
N MET A 13 9.03 7.81 -2.93
CA MET A 13 10.02 7.03 -2.20
C MET A 13 10.49 5.84 -3.04
N SER A 14 11.79 5.55 -2.96
CA SER A 14 12.32 4.33 -3.55
C SER A 14 11.67 3.09 -2.91
N LEU A 15 11.55 1.99 -3.66
CA LEU A 15 11.04 0.72 -3.15
C LEU A 15 11.82 0.24 -1.91
N THR A 16 13.12 0.54 -1.84
CA THR A 16 13.97 0.20 -0.69
C THR A 16 13.60 1.03 0.54
N THR A 17 13.41 2.35 0.37
CA THR A 17 13.02 3.27 1.45
C THR A 17 11.65 2.90 1.99
N LEU A 18 10.66 2.71 1.10
CA LEU A 18 9.32 2.33 1.49
C LEU A 18 9.27 0.99 2.24
N ALA A 19 10.06 0.00 1.80
CA ALA A 19 10.16 -1.28 2.50
C ALA A 19 10.71 -1.12 3.92
N ALA A 20 11.72 -0.26 4.10
CA ALA A 20 12.28 0.04 5.41
C ALA A 20 11.26 0.73 6.34
N GLU A 21 10.55 1.75 5.86
CA GLU A 21 9.49 2.43 6.60
C GLU A 21 8.36 1.49 7.01
N MET A 22 7.96 0.59 6.11
CA MET A 22 6.94 -0.43 6.40
C MET A 22 7.43 -1.57 7.31
N GLY A 23 8.74 -1.64 7.62
CA GLY A 23 9.34 -2.72 8.40
C GLY A 23 9.33 -4.09 7.69
N VAL A 24 9.39 -4.12 6.36
CA VAL A 24 9.41 -5.35 5.56
C VAL A 24 10.65 -5.43 4.68
N SER A 25 10.97 -6.62 4.18
CA SER A 25 12.04 -6.76 3.20
C SER A 25 11.63 -6.17 1.84
N LYS A 26 12.61 -5.59 1.12
CA LYS A 26 12.43 -5.12 -0.25
C LYS A 26 11.92 -6.21 -1.18
N SER A 27 12.39 -7.46 -1.01
CA SER A 27 11.95 -8.60 -1.83
C SER A 27 10.46 -8.90 -1.65
N ARG A 28 9.97 -8.86 -0.41
CA ARG A 28 8.54 -9.04 -0.11
C ARG A 28 7.71 -7.92 -0.71
N LEU A 29 8.15 -6.67 -0.57
CA LEU A 29 7.45 -5.53 -1.18
C LEU A 29 7.44 -5.62 -2.72
N SER A 30 8.54 -6.09 -3.32
CA SER A 30 8.64 -6.29 -4.77
C SER A 30 7.65 -7.33 -5.30
N GLN A 31 7.37 -8.40 -4.54
CA GLN A 31 6.39 -9.42 -4.92
C GLN A 31 4.96 -8.88 -4.89
N LEU A 32 4.70 -7.91 -4.01
CA LEU A 32 3.39 -7.30 -3.84
C LEU A 32 3.17 -6.07 -4.74
N ARG A 33 4.22 -5.56 -5.39
CA ARG A 33 4.20 -4.29 -6.14
C ARG A 33 3.05 -4.18 -7.13
N ASP A 34 2.83 -5.25 -7.89
CA ASP A 34 1.85 -5.31 -8.97
C ASP A 34 0.55 -6.04 -8.54
N SER A 35 0.47 -6.45 -7.27
CA SER A 35 -0.70 -7.13 -6.68
C SER A 35 -1.66 -6.13 -6.04
N THR A 36 -2.96 -6.45 -6.11
CA THR A 36 -4.04 -5.75 -5.39
C THR A 36 -4.66 -6.64 -4.31
N ASP A 37 -4.00 -7.72 -3.93
CA ASP A 37 -4.43 -8.63 -2.86
C ASP A 37 -3.43 -8.62 -1.71
N TRP A 38 -3.20 -7.43 -1.16
CA TRP A 38 -2.30 -7.26 -0.05
C TRP A 38 -2.93 -7.72 1.27
N PRO A 39 -2.13 -8.27 2.18
CA PRO A 39 -2.54 -8.39 3.58
C PRO A 39 -2.98 -7.03 4.13
N PRO A 40 -4.11 -6.94 4.86
CA PRO A 40 -4.65 -5.65 5.33
C PRO A 40 -3.66 -4.81 6.12
N GLU A 41 -2.88 -5.45 6.99
CA GLU A 41 -1.86 -4.79 7.81
C GLU A 41 -0.78 -4.11 6.93
N LEU A 42 -0.32 -4.79 5.88
CA LEU A 42 0.69 -4.23 4.97
C LEU A 42 0.11 -3.11 4.10
N ALA A 43 -1.15 -3.24 3.68
CA ALA A 43 -1.83 -2.20 2.92
C ALA A 43 -1.99 -0.91 3.75
N LEU A 44 -2.38 -1.03 5.03
CA LEU A 44 -2.48 0.10 5.95
C LEU A 44 -1.12 0.73 6.23
N LYS A 45 -0.08 -0.07 6.47
CA LYS A 45 1.29 0.42 6.64
C LYS A 45 1.81 1.16 5.41
N ALA A 46 1.49 0.68 4.20
CA ALA A 46 1.86 1.39 2.97
C ALA A 46 1.12 2.73 2.82
N GLU A 47 -0.17 2.77 3.19
CA GLU A 47 -0.93 4.03 3.20
C GLU A 47 -0.34 5.02 4.21
N GLU A 48 -0.02 4.57 5.43
CA GLU A 48 0.63 5.40 6.45
C GLU A 48 2.02 5.88 6.01
N ALA A 49 2.88 4.97 5.56
CA ALA A 49 4.24 5.29 5.13
C ALA A 49 4.27 6.25 3.93
N THR A 50 3.25 6.21 3.06
CA THR A 50 3.13 7.13 1.92
C THR A 50 2.27 8.35 2.23
N CYS A 51 1.93 8.60 3.50
CA CYS A 51 1.08 9.71 3.92
C CYS A 51 -0.26 9.79 3.17
N GLY A 52 -0.82 8.63 2.81
CA GLY A 52 -2.08 8.51 2.10
C GLY A 52 -1.98 8.59 0.57
N GLU A 53 -0.79 8.79 -0.01
CA GLU A 53 -0.64 8.82 -1.47
C GLU A 53 -1.05 7.47 -2.12
N VAL A 54 -0.73 6.36 -1.46
CA VAL A 54 -1.22 5.03 -1.85
C VAL A 54 -2.31 4.58 -0.89
N SER A 55 -3.56 4.52 -1.36
CA SER A 55 -4.65 4.04 -0.51
C SER A 55 -4.63 2.52 -0.32
N ALA A 56 -4.71 2.09 0.94
CA ALA A 56 -4.84 0.70 1.37
C ALA A 56 -6.08 0.01 0.77
N SER A 57 -7.14 0.76 0.47
CA SER A 57 -8.34 0.22 -0.19
C SER A 57 -8.08 -0.20 -1.64
N HIS A 58 -7.08 0.38 -2.30
CA HIS A 58 -6.67 -0.04 -3.64
C HIS A 58 -5.68 -1.22 -3.60
N LEU A 59 -5.00 -1.42 -2.48
CA LEU A 59 -4.03 -2.51 -2.30
C LEU A 59 -4.66 -3.78 -1.72
N SER A 60 -5.74 -3.65 -0.93
CA SER A 60 -6.37 -4.78 -0.24
C SER A 60 -7.90 -4.73 -0.33
N PRO A 61 -8.55 -5.77 -0.91
CA PRO A 61 -10.00 -5.82 -1.03
C PRO A 61 -10.70 -5.93 0.33
N ILE A 62 -10.01 -6.48 1.33
CA ILE A 62 -10.52 -6.58 2.71
C ILE A 62 -10.66 -5.18 3.31
N VAL A 63 -9.64 -4.32 3.14
CA VAL A 63 -9.69 -2.93 3.63
C VAL A 63 -10.76 -2.13 2.87
N ALA A 64 -10.88 -2.32 1.56
CA ALA A 64 -11.93 -1.68 0.77
C ALA A 64 -13.33 -2.01 1.30
N ARG A 65 -13.61 -3.31 1.53
CA ARG A 65 -14.89 -3.78 2.09
C ARG A 65 -15.13 -3.22 3.49
N ALA A 66 -14.12 -3.26 4.36
CA ALA A 66 -14.24 -2.74 5.73
C ALA A 66 -14.63 -1.25 5.75
N ARG A 67 -14.04 -0.42 4.87
CA ARG A 67 -14.38 1.00 4.76
C ARG A 67 -15.76 1.25 4.17
N GLN A 68 -16.23 0.42 3.23
CA GLN A 68 -17.59 0.51 2.70
C GLN A 68 -18.63 0.17 3.77
N THR A 69 -18.38 -0.84 4.61
CA THR A 69 -19.28 -1.20 5.71
C THR A 69 -19.27 -0.14 6.83
N GLY A 70 -18.11 0.43 7.14
CA GLY A 70 -18.01 1.51 8.15
C GLY A 70 -18.65 2.83 7.73
N ALA A 71 -18.73 3.13 6.43
CA ALA A 71 -19.35 4.35 5.91
C ALA A 71 -20.89 4.28 5.84
N ALA A 72 -21.48 3.10 6.04
CA ALA A 72 -22.92 2.88 6.03
C ALA A 72 -23.54 2.77 7.44
N ALA A 73 -22.75 3.05 8.49
CA ALA A 73 -23.15 3.00 9.90
C ALA A 73 -23.42 4.39 10.48
#